data_AF-A0A971UGU2-F1
#
_entry.id   AF-A0A971UGU2-F1
#
_cell.length_a   1.000
_cell.length_b   1.000
_cell.length_c   1.000
_cell.angle_alpha   90.00
_cell.angle_beta   90.00
_cell.angle_gamma   90.00
#
_symmetry.space_group_name_H-M   'P 1'
#
loop_
_entity.id
_entity.type
_entity.pdbx_description
1 polymer ?
#
loop_
_entity_poly.entity_id
_entity_poly.type
_entity_poly.pdbx_seq_one_letter_code
_entity_poly.pdbx_strand_id
1 'polypeptide(L)'
;FSFFGTVLGGLWADDAWGRFWGWDPKENGALIIVLWISVVLHAYWGRMVRERGLSVLAVVGNIVTAWSWFGVNELGVGLHSYGFTEGVLLVLGLVVAAHLAIIALGLVPVRYWRSRLTSA
;
A
#
# COMPACT_ATOMS: atom_id res chain seq x y z
N PHE A 1 -10.85 3.26 -5.91
CA PHE A 1 -11.04 1.89 -5.40
C PHE A 1 -11.06 1.88 -3.87
N SER A 2 -10.02 2.39 -3.19
CA SER A 2 -9.87 2.16 -1.74
C SER A 2 -10.86 2.89 -0.83
N PHE A 3 -11.20 4.17 -1.05
CA PHE A 3 -12.13 4.88 -0.14
C PHE A 3 -13.53 4.26 -0.08
N PHE A 4 -14.18 4.10 -1.23
CA PHE A 4 -15.50 3.46 -1.29
C PHE A 4 -15.47 2.02 -0.78
N GLY A 5 -14.40 1.26 -1.08
CA GLY A 5 -14.22 -0.08 -0.52
C GLY A 5 -14.15 -0.08 1.02
N THR A 6 -13.42 0.87 1.62
CA THR A 6 -13.36 1.03 3.07
C THR A 6 -14.71 1.40 3.68
N VAL A 7 -15.47 2.30 3.05
CA VAL A 7 -16.82 2.68 3.55
C VAL A 7 -17.79 1.50 3.46
N LEU A 8 -17.82 0.81 2.31
CA LEU A 8 -18.68 -0.36 2.12
C LEU A 8 -18.30 -1.50 3.08
N GLY A 9 -17.00 -1.69 3.34
CA GLY A 9 -16.52 -2.63 4.34
C GLY A 9 -16.98 -2.29 5.76
N GLY A 10 -16.95 -1.00 6.13
CA GLY A 10 -17.47 -0.54 7.42
C GLY A 10 -18.99 -0.71 7.56
N LEU A 11 -19.77 -0.45 6.49
CA LEU A 11 -21.21 -0.71 6.49
C LEU A 11 -21.51 -2.20 6.71
N TRP A 12 -20.78 -3.08 6.01
CA TRP A 12 -20.92 -4.52 6.21
C TRP A 12 -20.50 -4.95 7.62
N ALA A 13 -19.46 -4.35 8.19
CA ALA A 13 -19.03 -4.65 9.57
C ALA A 13 -20.08 -4.22 10.61
N ASP A 14 -20.81 -3.14 10.36
CA ASP A 14 -21.92 -2.70 11.20
C ASP A 14 -23.04 -3.73 11.21
N ASP A 15 -23.42 -4.24 10.04
CA ASP A 15 -24.43 -5.30 9.91
C ASP A 15 -23.97 -6.64 10.53
N ALA A 16 -22.69 -6.99 10.40
CA ALA A 16 -22.15 -8.28 10.84
C ALA A 16 -21.83 -8.33 12.34
N TRP A 17 -21.29 -7.25 12.89
CA TRP A 17 -20.72 -7.21 14.25
C TRP A 17 -21.27 -6.08 15.12
N GLY A 18 -22.25 -5.31 14.62
CA GLY A 18 -22.91 -4.24 15.38
C GLY A 18 -22.06 -2.99 15.57
N ARG A 19 -20.99 -2.82 14.79
CA ARG A 19 -20.18 -1.59 14.78
C ARG A 19 -19.54 -1.33 13.41
N PHE A 20 -19.59 -0.07 12.99
CA PHE A 20 -18.95 0.39 11.75
C PHE A 20 -17.41 0.33 11.77
N TRP A 21 -16.78 0.57 12.92
CA TRP A 21 -15.31 0.62 13.08
C TRP A 21 -14.89 0.36 14.53
N GLY A 22 -13.71 -0.21 14.75
CA GLY A 22 -13.14 -0.58 16.05
C GLY A 22 -11.61 -0.65 16.13
N TRP A 23 -10.88 -0.06 15.18
CA TRP A 23 -9.42 0.11 15.18
C TRP A 23 -8.61 -1.20 15.23
N ASP A 24 -9.18 -2.31 14.77
CA ASP A 24 -8.42 -3.55 14.66
C ASP A 24 -7.40 -3.48 13.51
N PRO A 25 -6.39 -4.37 13.48
CA PRO A 25 -5.31 -4.30 12.48
C PRO A 25 -5.78 -4.28 11.02
N LYS A 26 -6.92 -4.92 10.69
CA LYS A 26 -7.47 -4.92 9.33
C LYS A 26 -8.06 -3.57 8.96
N GLU A 27 -8.84 -3.02 9.87
CA GLU A 27 -9.42 -1.68 9.73
C GLU A 27 -8.31 -0.62 9.62
N ASN A 28 -7.28 -0.68 10.48
CA ASN A 28 -6.10 0.19 10.39
C ASN A 28 -5.38 0.01 9.06
N GLY A 29 -5.24 -1.23 8.57
CA GLY A 29 -4.67 -1.53 7.26
C GLY A 29 -5.44 -0.86 6.12
N ALA A 30 -6.77 -0.91 6.17
CA ALA A 30 -7.64 -0.23 5.19
C ALA A 30 -7.49 1.30 5.26
N LEU A 31 -7.41 1.87 6.47
CA LEU A 31 -7.19 3.30 6.67
C LEU A 31 -5.84 3.75 6.09
N ILE A 32 -4.76 3.01 6.35
CA ILE A 32 -3.42 3.34 5.82
C ILE A 32 -3.41 3.34 4.29
N ILE A 33 -4.11 2.40 3.63
CA ILE A 33 -4.22 2.40 2.16
C ILE A 33 -4.91 3.67 1.66
N VAL A 34 -6.01 4.09 2.28
CA VAL A 34 -6.73 5.31 1.91
C VAL A 34 -5.83 6.52 2.09
N LEU A 35 -5.18 6.64 3.25
CA LEU A 35 -4.26 7.75 3.54
C LEU A 35 -3.09 7.78 2.56
N TRP A 36 -2.52 6.62 2.20
CA TRP A 36 -1.44 6.56 1.23
C TRP A 36 -1.88 7.11 -0.13
N ILE A 37 -3.04 6.69 -0.63
CA ILE A 37 -3.58 7.20 -1.89
C ILE A 37 -3.84 8.70 -1.81
N SER A 38 -4.36 9.21 -0.68
CA SER A 38 -4.53 10.65 -0.46
C SER A 38 -3.20 11.40 -0.54
N VAL A 39 -2.12 10.87 0.05
CA VAL A 39 -0.78 11.45 -0.04
C VAL A 39 -0.26 11.45 -1.48
N VAL A 40 -0.43 10.34 -2.21
CA VAL A 40 0.00 10.26 -3.62
C VAL A 40 -0.74 11.29 -4.49
N LEU A 41 -2.06 11.38 -4.33
CA LEU A 41 -2.88 12.35 -5.07
C LEU A 41 -2.51 13.79 -4.69
N HIS A 42 -2.29 14.07 -3.40
CA HIS A 42 -1.86 15.37 -2.94
C HIS A 42 -0.50 15.77 -3.51
N ALA A 43 0.48 14.86 -3.49
CA ALA A 43 1.80 15.11 -4.06
C ALA A 43 1.76 15.35 -5.58
N TYR A 44 0.90 14.60 -6.29
CA TYR A 44 0.77 14.72 -7.74
C TYR A 44 0.04 16.01 -8.15
N TRP A 45 -1.14 16.29 -7.58
CA TRP A 45 -1.89 17.52 -7.86
C TRP A 45 -1.21 18.77 -7.33
N GLY A 46 -0.50 18.66 -6.20
CA GLY A 46 0.37 19.70 -5.66
C GLY A 46 1.65 19.93 -6.46
N ARG A 47 1.86 19.20 -7.57
CA ARG A 47 3.06 19.27 -8.43
C ARG A 47 4.38 19.06 -7.69
N MET A 48 4.34 18.39 -6.54
CA MET A 48 5.53 18.03 -5.74
C MET A 48 6.30 16.90 -6.41
N VAL A 49 5.59 16.03 -7.13
CA VAL A 49 6.16 14.93 -7.91
C VAL A 49 5.64 14.98 -9.35
N ARG A 50 6.47 14.52 -10.28
CA ARG A 50 6.10 14.31 -11.69
C ARG A 50 5.95 12.81 -11.98
N GLU A 51 5.98 12.41 -13.25
CA GLU A 51 5.69 11.06 -13.72
C GLU A 51 6.53 9.99 -12.99
N ARG A 52 7.84 10.24 -12.86
CA ARG A 52 8.75 9.33 -12.18
C ARG A 52 8.48 9.21 -10.68
N GLY A 53 8.22 10.33 -10.01
CA GLY A 53 7.90 10.34 -8.59
C GLY A 53 6.56 9.65 -8.33
N LEU A 54 5.57 9.84 -9.22
CA LEU A 54 4.29 9.14 -9.19
C LEU A 54 4.49 7.62 -9.32
N SER A 55 5.33 7.16 -10.25
CA SER A 55 5.64 5.74 -10.39
C SER A 55 6.28 5.16 -9.11
N VAL A 56 7.24 5.87 -8.50
CA VAL A 56 7.86 5.44 -7.25
C VAL A 56 6.85 5.36 -6.11
N LEU A 57 6.00 6.38 -5.96
CA LEU A 57 4.94 6.40 -4.94
C LEU A 57 3.90 5.29 -5.13
N ALA A 58 3.59 4.93 -6.37
CA ALA A 58 2.71 3.80 -6.68
C ALA A 58 3.33 2.46 -6.23
N VAL A 59 4.64 2.25 -6.46
CA VAL A 59 5.37 1.05 -6.02
C VAL A 59 5.41 0.96 -4.48
N VAL A 60 5.58 2.09 -3.78
CA VAL A 60 5.43 2.11 -2.31
C VAL A 60 4.01 1.76 -1.89
N GLY A 61 2.99 2.20 -2.65
CA GLY A 61 1.59 1.84 -2.41
C GLY A 61 1.32 0.34 -2.48
N ASN A 62 2.05 -0.40 -3.31
CA ASN A 62 1.98 -1.87 -3.33
C ASN A 62 2.50 -2.47 -2.02
N ILE A 63 3.57 -1.94 -1.45
CA ILE A 63 4.11 -2.39 -0.15
C ILE A 63 3.07 -2.17 0.95
N VAL A 64 2.49 -0.97 1.00
CA VAL A 64 1.41 -0.63 1.94
C VAL A 64 0.24 -1.60 1.81
N THR A 65 -0.20 -1.86 0.57
CA THR A 65 -1.32 -2.77 0.31
C THR A 65 -0.99 -4.21 0.71
N ALA A 66 0.20 -4.71 0.37
CA ALA A 66 0.64 -6.05 0.73
C ALA A 66 0.70 -6.25 2.25
N TRP A 67 1.18 -5.25 2.99
CA TRP A 67 1.16 -5.27 4.46
C TRP A 67 -0.26 -5.32 5.02
N SER A 68 -1.16 -4.44 4.55
CA SER A 68 -2.55 -4.38 5.01
C SER A 68 -3.36 -5.64 4.67
N TRP A 69 -3.01 -6.37 3.62
CA TRP A 69 -3.69 -7.61 3.24
C TRP A 69 -3.12 -8.83 3.95
N PHE A 70 -1.80 -9.00 3.95
CA PHE A 70 -1.14 -10.22 4.42
C PHE A 70 -0.45 -10.01 5.78
N GLY A 71 0.29 -8.92 5.97
CA GLY A 71 1.07 -8.67 7.18
C GLY A 71 0.24 -8.54 8.45
N VAL A 72 -0.90 -7.83 8.38
CA VAL A 72 -1.78 -7.64 9.55
C VAL A 72 -2.42 -8.93 10.07
N ASN A 73 -2.53 -9.98 9.24
CA ASN A 73 -3.03 -11.29 9.68
C ASN A 73 -2.07 -11.96 10.66
N GLU A 74 -0.77 -11.79 10.43
CA GLU A 74 0.29 -12.43 11.20
C GLU A 74 0.49 -11.77 12.59
N LEU A 75 -0.17 -10.64 12.85
CA LEU A 75 -0.17 -9.99 14.17
C LEU A 75 -0.99 -10.76 15.21
N GLY A 76 -1.89 -11.65 14.77
CA GLY A 76 -2.68 -12.53 15.64
C GLY A 76 -3.60 -11.82 16.64
N VAL A 77 -3.94 -10.56 16.36
CA VAL A 77 -4.85 -9.75 17.16
C VAL A 77 -6.07 -9.30 16.34
N GLY A 78 -7.24 -9.28 16.99
CA GLY A 78 -8.50 -8.82 16.43
C GLY A 78 -9.46 -9.95 16.01
N LEU A 79 -10.69 -9.58 15.66
CA LEU A 79 -11.75 -10.52 15.24
C LEU A 79 -11.47 -11.22 13.91
N HIS A 80 -10.36 -10.88 13.25
CA HIS A 80 -9.93 -11.35 11.94
C HIS A 80 -8.70 -12.27 11.97
N SER A 81 -8.24 -12.67 13.15
CA SER A 81 -7.04 -13.52 13.30
C SER A 81 -7.32 -14.97 12.96
N TYR A 82 -7.61 -15.25 11.69
CA TYR A 82 -7.77 -16.60 11.16
C TYR A 82 -6.91 -16.74 9.90
N GLY A 83 -6.10 -17.80 9.81
CA GLY A 83 -5.29 -18.09 8.62
C GLY A 83 -3.79 -17.81 8.72
N PHE A 84 -3.18 -17.99 9.90
CA PHE A 84 -1.72 -18.05 10.01
C PHE A 84 -1.19 -19.13 9.07
N THR A 85 -0.35 -18.74 8.13
CA THR A 85 0.19 -19.66 7.13
C THR A 85 1.71 -19.59 7.19
N GLU A 86 2.33 -20.73 7.49
CA GLU A 86 3.79 -20.84 7.51
C GLU A 86 4.37 -20.33 6.18
N GLY A 87 5.32 -19.39 6.25
CA GLY A 87 5.98 -18.80 5.08
C GLY A 87 5.39 -17.50 4.55
N VAL A 88 4.22 -17.04 4.99
CA VAL A 88 3.64 -15.74 4.53
C VAL A 88 4.56 -14.57 4.86
N LEU A 89 5.14 -14.52 6.06
CA LEU A 89 6.09 -13.46 6.44
C LEU A 89 7.35 -13.47 5.55
N LEU A 90 7.85 -14.65 5.16
CA LEU A 90 8.98 -14.78 4.26
C LEU A 90 8.62 -14.24 2.87
N VAL A 91 7.50 -14.68 2.30
CA VAL A 91 7.01 -14.22 0.99
C VAL A 91 6.78 -12.72 1.01
N LEU A 92 6.13 -12.20 2.06
CA LEU A 92 5.92 -10.76 2.24
C LEU A 92 7.25 -10.01 2.31
N GLY A 93 8.23 -10.52 3.06
CA GLY A 93 9.57 -9.96 3.13
C GLY A 93 10.26 -9.91 1.76
N LEU A 94 10.16 -10.98 0.96
CA LEU A 94 10.69 -11.03 -0.40
C LEU A 94 9.98 -10.04 -1.34
N VAL A 95 8.65 -9.95 -1.26
CA VAL A 95 7.87 -8.98 -2.05
C VAL A 95 8.26 -7.55 -1.69
N VAL A 96 8.40 -7.25 -0.40
CA VAL A 96 8.86 -5.93 0.07
C VAL A 96 10.27 -5.64 -0.44
N ALA A 97 11.20 -6.59 -0.31
CA ALA A 97 12.57 -6.44 -0.80
C ALA A 97 12.61 -6.17 -2.32
N ALA A 98 11.80 -6.89 -3.10
CA ALA A 98 11.69 -6.68 -4.54
C ALA A 98 11.16 -5.27 -4.87
N HIS A 99 10.13 -4.80 -4.17
CA HIS A 99 9.59 -3.45 -4.37
C HIS A 99 10.59 -2.36 -3.94
N LEU A 100 11.33 -2.57 -2.85
CA LEU A 100 12.41 -1.68 -2.43
C LEU A 100 13.53 -1.59 -3.48
N ALA A 101 13.88 -2.70 -4.11
CA ALA A 101 14.84 -2.70 -5.22
C ALA A 101 14.31 -1.88 -6.41
N ILE A 102 13.03 -2.04 -6.77
CA ILE A 102 12.39 -1.24 -7.84
C ILE A 102 12.39 0.25 -7.48
N ILE A 103 12.09 0.60 -6.23
CA ILE A 103 12.14 1.99 -5.74
C ILE A 103 13.56 2.54 -5.85
N ALA A 104 14.57 1.78 -5.40
CA ALA A 104 15.97 2.19 -5.47
C ALA A 104 16.40 2.48 -6.92
N LEU A 105 16.06 1.60 -7.86
CA LEU A 105 16.25 1.84 -9.30
C LEU A 105 15.49 3.09 -9.75
N GLY A 106 14.22 3.21 -9.34
CA GLY A 106 13.35 4.35 -9.56
C GLY A 106 13.88 5.68 -9.02
N LEU A 107 14.83 5.69 -8.09
CA LEU A 107 15.47 6.91 -7.57
C LEU A 107 16.84 7.23 -8.21
N VAL A 108 17.42 6.31 -9.00
CA VAL A 108 18.73 6.52 -9.66
C VAL A 108 18.71 7.76 -10.58
N PRO A 109 19.63 8.73 -10.44
CA PRO A 109 19.61 9.95 -11.25
C PRO A 109 19.55 9.67 -12.76
N VAL A 110 18.75 10.46 -13.50
CA VAL A 110 18.48 10.30 -14.95
C VAL A 110 19.76 10.28 -15.80
N ARG A 111 20.90 10.79 -15.29
CA ARG A 111 22.21 10.73 -15.95
C ARG A 111 22.72 9.31 -16.19
N TYR A 112 22.29 8.33 -15.40
CA TYR A 112 22.70 6.93 -15.56
C TYR A 112 21.75 6.12 -16.45
N TRP A 113 20.63 6.70 -16.86
CA TRP A 113 19.63 6.02 -17.70
C TRP A 113 20.01 6.16 -19.17
N ARG A 114 20.11 5.02 -19.87
CA ARG A 114 20.47 4.96 -21.30
C ARG A 114 19.42 5.56 -22.23
N SER A 115 18.19 5.79 -21.76
CA SER A 115 17.08 6.32 -22.56
C SER A 115 17.20 7.81 -22.95
N ARG A 116 18.41 8.40 -22.90
CA ARG A 116 18.68 9.79 -23.35
C ARG A 116 18.89 9.90 -24.86
N LEU A 117 17.99 9.32 -25.65
CA LEU A 117 17.86 9.54 -27.10
C LEU A 117 16.35 9.44 -27.35
N THR A 118 15.54 10.49 -27.29
CA THR A 118 15.54 11.69 -28.14
C THR A 118 14.54 12.69 -27.54
N SER A 119 14.94 13.94 -27.36
CA SER A 119 14.07 15.13 -27.38
C SER A 119 15.02 16.33 -27.36
N ALA A 120 15.45 16.71 -28.56
CA ALA A 120 15.93 18.04 -28.85
C ALA A 120 14.78 19.05 -28.73
#